data_AF-A0A2V4VJR9-F1
#
_entry.id   AF-A0A2V4VJR9-F1
#
_cell.length_a   1.000
_cell.length_b   1.000
_cell.length_c   1.000
_cell.angle_alpha   90.00
_cell.angle_beta   90.00
_cell.angle_gamma   90.00
#
_symmetry.space_group_name_H-M   'P 1'
#
loop_
_entity.id
_entity.type
_entity.pdbx_description
1 polymer ?
#
loop_
_entity_poly.entity_id
_entity_poly.type
_entity_poly.pdbx_seq_one_letter_code
_entity_poly.pdbx_strand_id
1 'polypeptide(L)' 'MTTNQIYYHYITKRSDDLPAHFKSMVFGVILTIPLINGTLGLGSWQGIYLCEHRDHLEKYGEQRNLVITVNI' A
#
# COMPACT_ATOMS: atom_id res chain seq x y z
N MET A 1 -21.66 -12.46 16.39
CA MET A 1 -20.35 -12.74 15.78
C MET A 1 -20.60 -13.69 14.61
N THR A 2 -20.52 -13.18 13.38
CA THR A 2 -20.81 -13.96 12.16
C THR A 2 -19.60 -14.82 11.80
N THR A 3 -19.88 -16.07 11.45
CA THR A 3 -18.96 -17.21 11.25
C THR A 3 -17.76 -16.96 10.33
N ASN A 4 -17.76 -15.91 9.51
CA ASN A 4 -16.67 -15.58 8.58
C ASN A 4 -15.38 -15.08 9.23
N GLN A 5 -15.39 -14.58 10.47
CA GLN A 5 -14.18 -14.01 11.08
C GLN A 5 -13.17 -15.07 11.57
N ILE A 6 -13.63 -16.29 11.88
CA ILE A 6 -12.79 -17.32 12.52
C ILE A 6 -11.81 -17.95 11.51
N TYR A 7 -12.18 -18.10 10.24
CA TYR A 7 -11.31 -18.72 9.22
C TYR A 7 -10.07 -17.89 8.90
N TYR A 8 -10.16 -16.56 8.92
CA TYR A 8 -9.03 -15.68 8.62
C TYR A 8 -7.99 -15.65 9.74
N HIS A 9 -8.43 -15.78 11.00
CA HIS A 9 -7.57 -15.61 12.17
C HIS A 9 -6.43 -16.64 12.28
N TYR A 10 -6.59 -17.84 11.71
CA TYR A 10 -5.53 -18.86 11.73
C TYR A 10 -4.44 -18.63 10.68
N ILE A 11 -4.70 -17.80 9.67
CA ILE A 11 -3.79 -17.57 8.53
C ILE A 11 -3.18 -16.16 8.62
N THR A 12 -3.88 -15.21 9.23
CA THR A 12 -3.40 -13.84 9.42
C THR A 12 -3.54 -13.35 10.85
N LYS A 13 -2.58 -12.50 11.27
CA LYS A 13 -2.52 -11.96 12.62
C LYS A 13 -3.70 -11.02 12.91
N ARG A 14 -4.29 -10.44 11.86
CA ARG A 14 -5.43 -9.52 11.95
C ARG A 14 -6.46 -9.82 10.86
N SER A 15 -7.69 -9.40 11.10
CA SER A 15 -8.81 -9.63 10.18
C SER A 15 -8.72 -8.84 8.88
N ASP A 16 -7.97 -7.73 8.89
CA ASP A 16 -7.74 -6.83 7.76
C ASP A 16 -6.52 -7.21 6.91
N ASP A 17 -5.66 -8.12 7.38
CA ASP A 17 -4.40 -8.49 6.71
C ASP A 17 -4.63 -9.12 5.32
N LEU A 18 -5.47 -10.16 5.24
CA LEU A 18 -5.77 -10.87 3.98
C LEU A 18 -6.35 -9.93 2.89
N PRO A 19 -7.40 -9.14 3.17
CA PRO A 19 -7.89 -8.17 2.18
C PRO A 19 -6.88 -7.05 1.89
N ALA A 20 -6.06 -6.63 2.85
CA ALA A 20 -5.00 -5.64 2.60
C ALA A 20 -3.91 -6.19 1.67
N HIS A 21 -3.48 -7.44 1.87
CA HIS A 21 -2.53 -8.12 0.99
C HIS A 21 -3.05 -8.21 -0.45
N PHE A 22 -4.32 -8.57 -0.62
CA PHE A 22 -4.94 -8.65 -1.94
C PHE A 22 -4.98 -7.27 -2.63
N LYS A 23 -5.37 -6.21 -1.91
CA LYS A 23 -5.38 -4.84 -2.46
C LYS A 23 -3.97 -4.41 -2.91
N SER A 24 -2.95 -4.69 -2.12
CA SER A 24 -1.55 -4.38 -2.49
C SER A 24 -1.10 -5.10 -3.76
N MET A 25 -1.57 -6.34 -4.00
CA MET A 25 -1.28 -7.05 -5.25
C MET A 25 -1.97 -6.42 -6.46
N VAL A 26 -3.20 -5.93 -6.28
CA VAL A 26 -4.00 -5.33 -7.36
C VAL A 26 -3.53 -3.93 -7.72
N PHE A 27 -3.27 -3.07 -6.72
CA PHE A 27 -2.84 -1.69 -6.94
C PHE A 27 -1.33 -1.58 -7.21
N GLY A 28 -0.56 -2.58 -6.82
CA GLY A 28 0.90 -2.55 -6.91
C GLY A 28 1.54 -1.80 -5.74
N VAL A 29 2.84 -2.04 -5.55
CA VAL A 29 3.64 -1.48 -4.45
C VAL A 29 4.86 -0.68 -4.95
N ILE A 30 5.03 -0.58 -6.27
CA ILE A 30 6.14 0.10 -6.94
C ILE A 30 5.59 0.89 -8.12
N LEU A 31 6.16 2.08 -8.34
CA LEU A 31 5.90 2.92 -9.49
C LEU A 31 7.22 3.29 -10.16
N THR A 32 7.24 3.31 -11.49
CA THR A 32 8.33 3.86 -12.28
C THR A 32 7.83 5.11 -12.98
N ILE A 33 8.46 6.25 -12.69
CA ILE A 33 8.04 7.55 -13.18
C ILE A 33 9.20 8.14 -14.00
N PRO A 34 8.96 8.57 -15.26
CA PRO A 34 10.00 9.16 -16.07
C PRO A 34 10.40 10.52 -15.52
N LEU A 35 11.69 10.84 -15.59
CA LEU A 35 12.21 12.19 -15.40
C LEU A 35 12.38 12.85 -16.76
N ILE A 36 11.66 13.95 -16.99
CA ILE A 36 11.70 14.72 -18.24
C ILE A 36 12.28 16.09 -17.89
N ASN A 37 13.44 16.42 -18.46
CA ASN A 37 14.16 17.68 -18.20
C ASN A 37 14.36 17.96 -16.70
N GLY A 38 14.67 16.93 -15.90
CA GLY A 38 14.89 17.04 -14.46
C GLY A 38 13.62 17.16 -13.61
N THR A 39 12.43 16.98 -14.20
CA THR A 39 11.14 17.03 -13.48
C THR A 39 10.37 15.71 -13.63
N LEU A 40 9.50 15.39 -12.66
CA LEU A 40 8.62 14.21 -12.77
C LEU A 40 7.67 14.39 -13.96
N GLY A 41 7.70 13.45 -14.90
CA GLY A 41 6.85 13.44 -16.10
C GLY A 41 5.40 13.02 -15.79
N LEU A 42 4.70 13.78 -14.97
CA LEU A 42 3.30 13.57 -14.61
C LEU A 42 2.37 14.45 -15.44
N GLY A 43 1.21 13.92 -15.82
CA GLY A 43 0.12 14.72 -16.40
C GLY A 43 -0.57 15.60 -15.34
N SER A 44 -1.34 16.60 -15.78
CA SER A 44 -2.00 17.59 -14.91
C SER A 44 -2.90 17.00 -13.82
N TRP A 45 -3.39 15.77 -14.01
CA TRP A 45 -4.27 15.06 -13.09
C TRP A 45 -3.66 13.77 -12.53
N GLN A 46 -2.35 13.56 -12.69
CA GLN A 46 -1.65 12.41 -12.13
C GLN A 46 -1.03 12.77 -10.79
N GLY A 47 -1.45 12.06 -9.75
CA GLY A 47 -0.89 12.13 -8.40
C GLY A 47 -0.25 10.82 -7.98
N ILE A 48 0.73 10.90 -7.07
CA ILE A 48 1.36 9.73 -6.45
C ILE A 48 0.78 9.60 -5.04
N TYR A 49 0.27 8.41 -4.71
CA TYR A 49 -0.38 8.15 -3.44
C TYR A 49 0.24 6.95 -2.74
N LEU A 50 0.46 7.08 -1.43
CA LEU A 50 0.69 5.96 -0.54
C LEU A 50 -0.66 5.50 0.00
N CYS A 51 -1.15 4.37 -0.51
CA CYS A 51 -2.43 3.81 -0.10
C CYS A 51 -2.24 2.86 1.09
N GLU A 52 -2.67 3.28 2.29
CA GLU A 52 -2.77 2.38 3.42
C GLU A 52 -3.99 1.46 3.28
N HIS A 53 -3.81 0.16 3.47
CA HIS A 53 -4.88 -0.82 3.31
C HIS A 53 -5.27 -1.54 4.62
N ARG A 54 -4.45 -1.41 5.67
CA ARG A 54 -4.75 -1.92 7.01
C ARG A 54 -5.36 -0.83 7.87
N ASP A 55 -6.29 -1.22 8.72
CA ASP A 55 -6.97 -0.32 9.63
C ASP A 55 -6.11 -0.10 10.89
N HIS A 56 -6.46 0.92 11.69
CA HIS A 56 -5.96 1.09 13.06
C HIS A 56 -4.43 1.06 13.25
N LEU A 57 -3.63 1.58 12.32
CA LEU A 57 -2.16 1.56 12.42
C LEU A 57 -1.63 2.17 13.71
N GLU A 58 -2.24 3.26 14.17
CA GLU A 58 -1.88 3.97 15.40
C GLU A 58 -1.89 3.04 16.62
N LYS A 59 -2.81 2.07 16.65
CA LYS A 59 -2.95 1.11 17.75
C LYS A 59 -1.78 0.12 17.82
N TYR A 60 -1.13 -0.14 16.69
CA TYR A 60 -0.07 -1.15 16.58
C TYR A 60 1.32 -0.54 16.38
N GLY A 61 1.42 0.80 16.38
CA GLY A 61 2.69 1.52 16.31
C GLY A 61 3.46 1.31 15.00
N GLU A 62 2.76 0.94 13.93
CA GLU A 62 3.42 0.61 12.67
C GLU A 62 3.68 1.85 11.81
N GLN A 63 4.88 1.93 11.23
CA GLN A 63 5.26 2.98 10.29
C GLN A 63 5.28 2.47 8.85
N ARG A 64 5.26 3.38 7.87
CA ARG A 64 5.42 3.07 6.46
C ARG A 64 6.71 3.65 5.92
N ASN A 65 7.47 2.80 5.24
CA ASN A 65 8.74 3.18 4.63
C ASN A 65 8.54 3.23 3.12
N LEU A 66 8.86 4.38 2.52
CA LEU A 66 8.91 4.57 1.08
C LEU A 66 10.37 4.70 0.66
N VAL A 67 10.76 3.93 -0.35
CA VAL A 67 12.11 4.01 -0.94
C VAL A 67 11.99 4.66 -2.30
N ILE A 68 12.81 5.70 -2.54
CA ILE A 68 12.86 6.43 -3.81
C ILE A 68 14.26 6.25 -4.37
N THR A 69 14.34 5.78 -5.61
CA THR A 69 15.59 5.66 -6.36
C THR A 69 15.53 6.59 -7.56
N VAL A 70 16.56 7.41 -7.71
CA VAL A 70 16.70 8.34 -8.83
C VAL A 70 17.85 7.86 -9.69
N ASN A 71 17.55 7.43 -10.91
CA ASN A 71 18.54 7.05 -11.90
C ASN A 71 18.70 8.24 -12.87
N ILE A 72 19.91 8.78 -12.94
CA ILE A 72 20.26 9.97 -13.74
C ILE A 72 21.11 9.54 -14.93
#